data_AF-A0AAW5SPB1-F1
#
_entry.id   AF-A0AAW5SPB1-F1
#
_cell.length_a   1.000
_cell.length_b   1.000
_cell.length_c   1.000
_cell.angle_alpha   90.00
_cell.angle_beta   90.00
_cell.angle_gamma   90.00
#
_symmetry.space_group_name_H-M   'P 1'
#
loop_
_entity.id
_entity.type
_entity.pdbx_description
1 polymer ?
#
loop_
_entity_poly.entity_id
_entity_poly.type
_entity_poly.pdbx_seq_one_letter_code
_entity_poly.pdbx_strand_id
1 'polypeptide(L)' 'MTTGRNFDEILRVVDSLQLTAEHKVATPAQWRQGEDVIIAGSVSDDEARQIYPDGWNAPRPYLRIVPNPIRS' A
#
# COMPACT_ATOMS: atom_id res chain seq x y z
N MET A 1 -6.67 -31.14 10.41
CA MET A 1 -7.08 -29.88 9.75
C MET A 1 -7.83 -30.25 8.50
N THR A 2 -9.10 -29.87 8.36
CA THR A 2 -9.93 -30.20 7.19
C THR A 2 -9.67 -29.27 5.99
N THR A 3 -9.03 -28.11 6.23
CA THR A 3 -8.67 -27.13 5.19
C THR A 3 -7.22 -26.69 5.38
N GLY A 4 -6.42 -26.75 4.32
CA GLY A 4 -5.03 -26.28 4.30
C GLY A 4 -4.91 -24.75 4.21
N ARG A 5 -3.73 -24.22 4.55
CA ARG A 5 -3.40 -22.79 4.38
C ARG A 5 -2.84 -22.54 2.98
N ASN A 6 -3.04 -21.33 2.45
CA ASN A 6 -2.35 -20.86 1.25
C ASN A 6 -1.06 -20.12 1.66
N PHE A 7 0.10 -20.65 1.30
CA PHE A 7 1.39 -20.03 1.64
C PHE A 7 1.69 -18.78 0.81
N ASP A 8 1.17 -18.68 -0.42
CA ASP A 8 1.31 -17.47 -1.22
C ASP A 8 0.62 -16.28 -0.52
N GLU A 9 -0.52 -16.53 0.13
CA GLU A 9 -1.21 -15.50 0.92
C GLU A 9 -0.42 -15.12 2.19
N ILE A 10 0.27 -16.07 2.80
CA ILE A 10 1.14 -15.79 3.95
C ILE A 10 2.28 -14.87 3.52
N LEU A 11 2.96 -15.17 2.41
CA LEU A 11 4.04 -14.34 1.87
C LEU A 11 3.53 -12.95 1.47
N ARG A 12 2.40 -12.89 0.76
CA ARG A 12 1.77 -11.62 0.33
C ARG A 12 1.46 -10.71 1.52
N VAL A 13 0.98 -11.28 2.63
CA VAL A 13 0.70 -10.51 3.85
C VAL A 13 1.98 -10.06 4.55
N VAL A 14 3.04 -10.88 4.56
CA VAL A 14 4.35 -10.47 5.10
C VAL A 14 4.92 -9.30 4.30
N ASP A 15 4.88 -9.34 2.97
CA ASP A 15 5.36 -8.24 2.12
C ASP A 15 4.56 -6.95 2.38
N SER A 16 3.24 -7.07 2.53
CA SER A 16 2.37 -5.94 2.89
C SER A 16 2.74 -5.35 4.26
N LEU A 17 2.96 -6.19 5.28
CA LEU A 17 3.34 -5.72 6.62
C LEU A 17 4.69 -4.99 6.61
N GLN A 18 5.68 -5.50 5.88
CA GLN A 18 6.99 -4.85 5.76
C GLN A 18 6.86 -3.50 5.04
N LEU A 19 6.18 -3.46 3.90
CA LEU A 19 5.95 -2.24 3.12
C LEU A 19 5.26 -1.15 3.93
N THR A 20 4.20 -1.51 4.66
CA THR A 20 3.40 -0.55 5.45
C THR A 20 4.06 -0.14 6.77
N ALA A 21 5.04 -0.90 7.26
CA ALA A 21 5.86 -0.49 8.39
C ALA A 21 6.91 0.56 8.00
N GLU A 22 7.51 0.42 6.82
CA GLU A 22 8.56 1.31 6.33
C GLU A 22 8.02 2.57 5.65
N HIS A 23 6.88 2.44 4.97
CA HIS A 23 6.25 3.51 4.22
C HIS A 23 4.86 3.80 4.76
N LYS A 24 4.46 5.08 4.81
CA LYS A 24 3.12 5.51 5.27
C LYS A 24 2.04 5.24 4.23
N VAL A 25 1.90 3.98 3.83
CA VAL A 25 0.97 3.47 2.80
C VAL A 25 0.15 2.30 3.33
N ALA A 26 -0.84 1.87 2.56
CA ALA A 26 -1.67 0.71 2.77
C ALA A 26 -1.84 -0.05 1.45
N THR A 27 -1.86 -1.39 1.52
CA THR A 27 -2.06 -2.24 0.34
C THR A 27 -3.55 -2.45 0.07
N PRO A 28 -4.06 -2.21 -1.15
CA PRO A 28 -5.47 -2.43 -1.50
C PRO A 28 -5.86 -3.92 -1.47
N ALA A 29 -7.17 -4.19 -1.62
CA ALA A 29 -7.66 -5.55 -1.73
C ALA A 29 -7.01 -6.29 -2.90
N GLN A 30 -6.64 -7.56 -2.68
CA GLN A 30 -5.95 -8.42 -3.67
C GLN A 30 -4.59 -7.90 -4.16
N TRP A 31 -4.01 -6.91 -3.48
CA TRP A 31 -2.70 -6.35 -3.83
C TRP A 31 -1.61 -7.40 -3.92
N ARG A 32 -0.76 -7.25 -4.94
CA ARG A 32 0.48 -8.01 -5.15
C ARG A 32 1.69 -7.06 -5.14
N GLN A 33 2.86 -7.61 -4.81
CA GLN A 33 4.10 -6.84 -4.81
C GLN A 33 4.33 -6.12 -6.15
N GLY A 34 4.71 -4.84 -6.08
CA GLY A 34 4.88 -3.96 -7.25
C GLY A 34 3.62 -3.24 -7.72
N GLU A 35 2.41 -3.66 -7.30
CA GLU A 35 1.18 -2.94 -7.63
C GLU A 35 1.04 -1.64 -6.80
N ASP A 36 0.25 -0.70 -7.33
CA ASP A 36 -0.06 0.57 -6.69
C ASP A 36 -0.61 0.39 -5.27
N VAL A 37 -0.30 1.38 -4.44
CA VAL A 37 -0.67 1.42 -3.02
C VAL A 37 -1.47 2.68 -2.70
N ILE A 38 -2.05 2.71 -1.50
CA ILE A 38 -2.86 3.81 -1.02
C ILE A 38 -2.08 4.57 0.05
N ILE A 39 -2.04 5.90 -0.01
CA ILE A 39 -1.46 6.72 1.07
C ILE A 39 -2.27 6.46 2.35
N ALA A 40 -1.60 6.12 3.45
CA ALA A 40 -2.27 5.79 4.70
C ALA A 40 -3.21 6.92 5.16
N GLY A 41 -4.38 6.55 5.70
CA GLY A 41 -5.41 7.53 6.11
C GLY A 41 -4.98 8.45 7.25
N SER A 42 -3.91 8.11 7.97
CA SER A 42 -3.30 8.94 9.02
C SER A 42 -2.42 10.06 8.48
N VAL A 43 -2.05 10.04 7.19
CA VAL A 43 -1.19 11.05 6.56
C VAL A 43 -2.06 12.24 6.12
N SER A 44 -1.73 13.45 6.59
CA SER A 44 -2.43 14.66 6.15
C SER A 44 -2.12 14.99 4.68
N ASP A 45 -2.93 15.82 4.03
CA ASP A 45 -2.64 16.24 2.64
C ASP A 45 -1.36 17.06 2.54
N ASP A 46 -1.02 17.86 3.55
CA ASP A 46 0.22 18.65 3.56
C ASP A 46 1.45 17.74 3.65
N GLU A 47 1.40 16.72 4.49
CA GLU A 47 2.45 15.70 4.57
C GLU A 47 2.53 14.88 3.28
N ALA A 48 1.38 14.48 2.72
CA ALA A 48 1.32 13.74 1.46
C ALA A 48 1.96 14.53 0.30
N ARG A 49 1.77 15.85 0.23
CA ARG A 49 2.42 16.71 -0.79
C ARG A 49 3.93 16.80 -0.62
N GLN A 50 4.46 16.65 0.59
CA GLN A 50 5.89 16.60 0.83
C GLN A 50 6.49 15.28 0.37
N ILE A 51 5.80 14.16 0.62
CA ILE A 51 6.26 12.81 0.27
C ILE A 51 6.09 12.54 -1.23
N TYR A 52 4.98 12.99 -1.82
CA TYR A 52 4.60 12.77 -3.21
C TYR A 52 4.42 14.12 -3.94
N PRO A 53 5.52 14.83 -4.26
CA PRO A 53 5.46 16.17 -4.86
C PRO A 53 4.85 16.18 -6.27
N ASP A 54 4.93 15.06 -6.99
CA ASP A 54 4.32 14.88 -8.31
C ASP A 54 2.80 14.63 -8.24
N GLY A 55 2.24 14.55 -7.03
CA GLY A 55 0.83 14.28 -6.77
C GLY A 55 0.48 12.79 -6.76
N TRP A 56 -0.81 12.50 -6.77
CA TRP A 56 -1.38 11.16 -6.68
C TRP A 56 -2.74 11.10 -7.38
N ASN A 57 -3.21 9.90 -7.73
CA ASN A 57 -4.55 9.72 -8.27
C ASN A 57 -5.58 9.67 -7.12
N ALA A 58 -6.58 10.54 -7.16
CA ALA A 58 -7.58 10.69 -6.10
C ALA A 58 -9.03 10.60 -6.62
N PRO A 59 -9.54 9.42 -7.01
CA PRO A 59 -10.93 9.26 -7.44
C PRO A 59 -11.95 9.63 -6.34
N ARG A 60 -11.51 9.63 -5.06
CA ARG A 60 -12.24 10.14 -3.90
C ARG A 60 -11.23 10.83 -2.96
N PRO A 61 -11.65 11.80 -2.12
CA PRO A 61 -10.73 12.51 -1.21
C PRO A 61 -9.93 11.60 -0.27
N TYR A 62 -10.54 10.49 0.18
CA TYR A 62 -9.92 9.51 1.08
C TYR A 62 -9.19 8.37 0.34
N LEU A 63 -9.28 8.31 -0.99
CA LEU A 63 -8.68 7.24 -1.81
C LEU A 63 -7.56 7.84 -2.63
N ARG A 64 -6.36 7.87 -2.06
CA ARG A 64 -5.17 8.49 -2.64
C ARG A 64 -4.20 7.41 -3.09
N ILE A 65 -4.08 7.20 -4.39
CA ILE A 65 -3.35 6.09 -5.01
C ILE A 65 -2.01 6.59 -5.56
N VAL A 66 -0.93 5.89 -5.20
CA VAL A 66 0.44 6.17 -5.61
C VAL A 66 1.14 4.88 -6.06
N PRO A 67 2.16 4.96 -6.94
CA PRO A 67 2.98 3.81 -7.27
C PRO A 67 3.64 3.20 -6.03
N ASN A 68 3.93 1.90 -6.08
CA ASN A 68 4.68 1.24 -5.01
C ASN A 68 6.04 1.95 -4.80
N PRO A 69 6.36 2.39 -3.56
CA PRO A 69 7.62 3.09 -3.28
C PRO A 69 8.85 2.19 -3.38
N ILE A 70 8.69 0.86 -3.29
CA ILE A 70 9.76 -0.11 -3.48
C ILE A 70 9.74 -0.55 -4.94
N ARG A 71 10.73 -0.10 -5.72
CA ARG A 71 11.03 -0.67 -7.04
C ARG A 71 11.89 -1.93 -6.85
N SER A 72 11.40 -3.06 -7.37
CA SER A 72 12.22 -4.27 -7.61
C SER A 72 13.32 -4.00 -8.63
#